data_AF-A0A7Z0HUN7-F1
#
_entry.id   AF-A0A7Z0HUN7-F1
#
_cell.length_a   1.000
_cell.length_b   1.000
_cell.length_c   1.000
_cell.angle_alpha   90.00
_cell.angle_beta   90.00
_cell.angle_gamma   90.00
#
_symmetry.space_group_name_H-M   'P 1'
#
loop_
_entity.id
_entity.type
_entity.pdbx_description
1 polymer ?
#
loop_
_entity_poly.entity_id
_entity_poly.type
_entity_poly.pdbx_seq_one_letter_code
_entity_poly.pdbx_strand_id
1 'polypeptide(L)'
;MNKLKRWVFASIGAVAFFGAMITGVSANTNGIDVASYQGDTASYFNSFKQVGDNFTMVKLGGRGGGEGAHYSNPKAYAQIHNADAVGMQTGGYFWAQVGDSVSEATYSAQLAVQDAQNAGLAKGSYIAMDYEAGAGANKANNTTAILAFMDQIYASGYKPMFYSYTSYVNSHVDLSRINARYPNALWLAWYLTTAHQATPPMQYFPNYSNVKIWQYADNHYGVDGNVMVVGSLDNNKPAEQVASKPSQSTNTPSTPAKTQYATFSGVYVADYWVGYNNKMYGVNFDMSIKTIDYNNYIPISAMTLTDKYGNKLRNQYIQGNNGRMEYFTLNGKYKVISQTATTINVEIGGEPVSMMKAFATIK
;
A
#
# COMPACT_ATOMS: atom_id res chain seq x y z
N MET A 1 -48.05 -53.95 -4.85
CA MET A 1 -47.29 -54.42 -3.66
C MET A 1 -45.81 -54.44 -4.04
N ASN A 2 -45.00 -53.55 -3.42
CA ASN A 2 -43.51 -53.47 -3.41
C ASN A 2 -42.73 -53.32 -4.74
N LYS A 3 -41.65 -52.54 -4.90
CA LYS A 3 -40.96 -51.44 -4.17
C LYS A 3 -39.76 -51.00 -5.07
N LEU A 4 -39.46 -49.69 -5.08
CA LEU A 4 -38.12 -49.04 -5.16
C LEU A 4 -37.23 -49.02 -6.44
N LYS A 5 -36.88 -47.76 -6.82
CA LYS A 5 -35.56 -47.17 -7.22
C LYS A 5 -34.92 -47.69 -8.53
N ARG A 6 -34.29 -46.88 -9.40
CA ARG A 6 -33.36 -45.75 -9.22
C ARG A 6 -33.12 -45.08 -10.59
N TRP A 7 -32.75 -43.80 -10.60
CA TRP A 7 -32.32 -43.00 -11.75
C TRP A 7 -30.96 -43.42 -12.31
N VAL A 8 -30.66 -43.12 -13.60
CA VAL A 8 -29.55 -42.22 -14.05
C VAL A 8 -29.26 -42.21 -15.59
N PHE A 9 -29.17 -40.97 -16.11
CA PHE A 9 -28.43 -40.35 -17.23
C PHE A 9 -28.34 -40.96 -18.65
N ALA A 10 -28.84 -40.19 -19.63
CA ALA A 10 -28.31 -40.12 -20.99
C ALA A 10 -27.71 -38.73 -21.22
N SER A 11 -26.44 -38.72 -21.61
CA SER A 11 -25.61 -37.59 -21.99
C SER A 11 -25.90 -37.16 -23.43
N ILE A 12 -26.13 -35.87 -23.66
CA ILE A 12 -25.92 -35.24 -24.97
C ILE A 12 -25.21 -33.91 -24.73
N GLY A 13 -24.03 -33.79 -25.34
CA GLY A 13 -23.23 -32.57 -25.32
C GLY A 13 -23.87 -31.46 -26.15
N ALA A 14 -23.74 -30.24 -25.65
CA ALA A 14 -23.74 -29.04 -26.45
C ALA A 14 -22.50 -28.25 -26.05
N VAL A 15 -21.52 -28.17 -26.95
CA VAL A 15 -20.40 -27.23 -26.86
C VAL A 15 -21.00 -25.85 -27.10
N ALA A 16 -21.30 -25.14 -26.02
CA ALA A 16 -21.64 -23.73 -26.08
C ALA A 16 -20.34 -22.93 -25.98
N PHE A 17 -19.94 -22.33 -27.10
CA PHE A 17 -18.98 -21.24 -27.15
C PHE A 17 -19.62 -20.03 -26.45
N PHE A 18 -19.49 -19.95 -25.13
CA PHE A 18 -19.74 -18.70 -24.42
C PHE A 18 -18.48 -17.86 -24.52
N GLY A 19 -18.50 -16.86 -25.40
CA GLY A 19 -17.67 -15.69 -25.23
C GLY A 19 -17.96 -15.12 -23.85
N ALA A 20 -16.99 -15.22 -22.94
CA ALA A 20 -17.09 -14.63 -21.64
C ALA A 20 -17.12 -13.10 -21.82
N MET A 21 -18.33 -12.52 -21.84
CA MET A 21 -18.49 -11.15 -21.38
C MET A 21 -18.01 -11.12 -19.94
N ILE A 22 -17.00 -10.28 -19.67
CA ILE A 22 -16.55 -10.00 -18.31
C ILE A 22 -17.76 -9.45 -17.55
N THR A 23 -18.25 -10.22 -16.58
CA THR A 23 -19.34 -9.83 -15.69
C THR A 23 -18.91 -8.64 -14.86
N GLY A 24 -19.75 -7.60 -14.87
CA GLY A 24 -19.44 -6.23 -14.48
C GLY A 24 -18.91 -6.02 -13.06
N VAL A 25 -18.04 -5.02 -12.95
CA VAL A 25 -17.70 -4.37 -11.68
C VAL A 25 -18.94 -3.59 -11.22
N SER A 26 -19.50 -3.91 -10.06
CA SER A 26 -20.61 -3.17 -9.47
C SER A 26 -20.10 -2.00 -8.63
N ALA A 27 -20.74 -0.84 -8.72
CA ALA A 27 -20.57 0.24 -7.75
C ALA A 27 -20.97 -0.28 -6.36
N ASN A 28 -20.03 -0.35 -5.42
CA ASN A 28 -20.31 -0.91 -4.10
C ASN A 28 -20.68 0.19 -3.10
N THR A 29 -19.98 1.32 -3.16
CA THR A 29 -20.20 2.45 -2.25
C THR A 29 -19.75 3.72 -2.93
N ASN A 30 -20.63 4.72 -3.03
CA ASN A 30 -20.28 6.03 -3.58
C ASN A 30 -19.74 6.94 -2.48
N GLY A 31 -18.99 7.96 -2.88
CA GLY A 31 -18.40 8.93 -1.98
C GLY A 31 -17.87 10.14 -2.72
N ILE A 32 -17.36 11.08 -1.94
CA ILE A 32 -16.77 12.32 -2.43
C ILE A 32 -15.34 12.47 -1.92
N ASP A 33 -14.61 13.43 -2.46
CA ASP A 33 -13.41 13.95 -1.80
C ASP A 33 -13.50 15.47 -1.65
N VAL A 34 -12.88 15.97 -0.58
CA VAL A 34 -13.04 17.37 -0.14
C VAL A 34 -11.70 17.95 0.31
N ALA A 35 -11.51 19.23 0.02
CA ALA A 35 -10.40 20.06 0.49
C ALA A 35 -10.93 21.32 1.19
N SER A 36 -10.06 22.30 1.45
CA SER A 36 -10.45 23.55 2.11
C SER A 36 -11.47 24.38 1.34
N TYR A 37 -11.68 24.09 0.05
CA TYR A 37 -12.63 24.80 -0.82
C TYR A 37 -14.09 24.37 -0.60
N GLN A 38 -14.30 23.14 -0.12
CA GLN A 38 -15.62 22.56 0.12
C GLN A 38 -16.16 22.91 1.52
N GLY A 39 -17.43 22.56 1.75
CA GLY A 39 -18.08 22.70 3.06
C GLY A 39 -17.48 21.75 4.10
N ASP A 40 -17.71 22.07 5.37
CA ASP A 40 -17.20 21.33 6.53
C ASP A 40 -18.28 21.10 7.60
N THR A 41 -19.56 21.34 7.27
CA THR A 41 -20.69 21.21 8.21
C THR A 41 -21.39 19.86 8.08
N ALA A 42 -22.06 19.40 9.14
CA ALA A 42 -22.87 18.18 9.08
C ALA A 42 -23.97 18.25 8.01
N SER A 43 -24.59 19.42 7.81
CA SER A 43 -25.59 19.62 6.75
C SER A 43 -25.03 19.38 5.35
N TYR A 44 -23.78 19.83 5.12
CA TYR A 44 -23.07 19.62 3.86
C TYR A 44 -22.84 18.13 3.58
N PHE A 45 -22.33 17.37 4.54
CA PHE A 45 -22.15 15.92 4.36
C PHE A 45 -23.48 15.17 4.27
N ASN A 46 -24.51 15.62 5.00
CA ASN A 46 -25.82 15.01 4.95
C ASN A 46 -26.50 15.18 3.57
N SER A 47 -26.24 16.26 2.82
CA SER A 47 -26.77 16.38 1.47
C SER A 47 -26.20 15.33 0.51
N PHE A 48 -24.94 14.91 0.70
CA PHE A 48 -24.35 13.80 -0.07
C PHE A 48 -24.86 12.42 0.39
N LYS A 49 -25.06 12.23 1.71
CA LYS A 49 -25.77 11.04 2.23
C LYS A 49 -27.15 10.84 1.60
N GLN A 50 -27.89 11.92 1.39
CA GLN A 50 -29.23 11.87 0.78
C GLN A 50 -29.21 11.41 -0.70
N VAL A 51 -28.10 11.60 -1.41
CA VAL A 51 -27.92 11.11 -2.79
C VAL A 51 -27.14 9.80 -2.89
N GLY A 52 -26.85 9.16 -1.74
CA GLY A 52 -26.31 7.80 -1.68
C GLY A 52 -24.80 7.70 -1.43
N ASP A 53 -24.12 8.82 -1.18
CA ASP A 53 -22.70 8.81 -0.82
C ASP A 53 -22.50 8.39 0.63
N ASN A 54 -21.56 7.50 0.87
CA ASN A 54 -21.34 6.87 2.17
C ASN A 54 -19.89 6.95 2.65
N PHE A 55 -18.99 7.56 1.89
CA PHE A 55 -17.63 7.85 2.36
C PHE A 55 -17.11 9.19 1.83
N THR A 56 -16.10 9.73 2.50
CA THR A 56 -15.37 10.91 2.04
C THR A 56 -13.85 10.75 2.22
N MET A 57 -13.07 11.20 1.24
CA MET A 57 -11.62 11.38 1.38
C MET A 57 -11.33 12.86 1.64
N VAL A 58 -10.66 13.18 2.74
CA VAL A 58 -10.42 14.57 3.18
C VAL A 58 -8.97 14.96 2.95
N LYS A 59 -8.71 16.10 2.31
CA LYS A 59 -7.35 16.63 2.18
C LYS A 59 -6.82 16.92 3.57
N LEU A 60 -5.76 16.24 3.98
CA LEU A 60 -5.11 16.47 5.26
C LEU A 60 -4.15 17.66 5.16
N GLY A 61 -3.37 17.67 4.07
CA GLY A 61 -2.36 18.68 3.81
C GLY A 61 -1.71 18.48 2.45
N GLY A 62 -0.57 19.13 2.27
CA GLY A 62 0.23 19.03 1.06
C GLY A 62 1.65 19.54 1.23
N ARG A 63 2.55 19.11 0.34
CA ARG A 63 3.91 19.62 0.27
C ARG A 63 4.46 19.58 -1.15
N GLY A 64 5.27 20.59 -1.47
CA GLY A 64 5.96 20.74 -2.74
C GLY A 64 5.09 21.45 -3.79
N GLY A 65 5.74 21.96 -4.84
CA GLY A 65 5.07 22.73 -5.88
C GLY A 65 4.32 23.93 -5.31
N GLY A 66 3.04 24.04 -5.66
CA GLY A 66 2.15 25.11 -5.17
C GLY A 66 1.87 25.07 -3.67
N GLU A 67 2.04 23.92 -3.01
CA GLU A 67 1.82 23.76 -1.55
C GLU A 67 3.02 24.23 -0.72
N GLY A 68 4.14 24.56 -1.36
CA GLY A 68 5.33 25.07 -0.68
C GLY A 68 5.96 24.07 0.30
N ALA A 69 6.45 24.58 1.43
CA ALA A 69 7.16 23.77 2.42
C ALA A 69 6.25 22.80 3.20
N HIS A 70 5.01 23.22 3.48
CA HIS A 70 3.93 22.43 4.06
C HIS A 70 2.65 23.28 4.05
N TYR A 71 1.57 22.71 3.54
CA TYR A 71 0.21 23.20 3.66
C TYR A 71 -0.58 22.23 4.56
N SER A 72 -1.34 22.76 5.51
CA SER A 72 -2.28 21.99 6.33
C SER A 72 -3.69 22.47 6.01
N ASN A 73 -4.63 21.54 5.76
CA ASN A 73 -6.01 21.92 5.49
C ASN A 73 -6.69 22.40 6.80
N PRO A 74 -7.09 23.68 6.91
CA PRO A 74 -7.69 24.22 8.13
C PRO A 74 -9.07 23.63 8.45
N LYS A 75 -9.72 22.99 7.48
CA LYS A 75 -11.04 22.39 7.63
C LYS A 75 -11.00 20.89 7.93
N ALA A 76 -9.83 20.24 7.88
CA ALA A 76 -9.74 18.78 7.94
C ALA A 76 -10.42 18.19 9.19
N TYR A 77 -10.21 18.81 10.37
CA TYR A 77 -10.87 18.39 11.61
C TYR A 77 -12.40 18.46 11.50
N ALA A 78 -12.95 19.61 11.10
CA ALA A 78 -14.40 19.77 10.97
C ALA A 78 -14.98 18.86 9.89
N GLN A 79 -14.27 18.65 8.78
CA GLN A 79 -14.68 17.78 7.70
C GLN A 79 -14.77 16.32 8.14
N ILE A 80 -13.73 15.80 8.81
CA ILE A 80 -13.73 14.42 9.32
C ILE A 80 -14.84 14.24 10.36
N HIS A 81 -14.88 15.09 11.38
CA HIS A 81 -15.83 14.94 12.48
C HIS A 81 -17.30 15.06 12.03
N ASN A 82 -17.60 15.98 11.12
CA ASN A 82 -18.98 16.15 10.65
C ASN A 82 -19.40 15.09 9.64
N ALA A 83 -18.47 14.55 8.84
CA ALA A 83 -18.75 13.39 7.97
C ALA A 83 -19.01 12.13 8.80
N ASP A 84 -18.18 11.85 9.81
CA ASP A 84 -18.38 10.74 10.74
C ASP A 84 -19.73 10.87 11.49
N ALA A 85 -20.09 12.08 11.92
CA ALA A 85 -21.34 12.35 12.64
C ALA A 85 -22.61 12.03 11.83
N VAL A 86 -22.56 12.12 10.49
CA VAL A 86 -23.67 11.72 9.61
C VAL A 86 -23.53 10.28 9.11
N GLY A 87 -22.58 9.52 9.64
CA GLY A 87 -22.36 8.11 9.33
C GLY A 87 -21.74 7.87 7.96
N MET A 88 -20.87 8.77 7.49
CA MET A 88 -19.95 8.48 6.39
C MET A 88 -18.67 7.82 6.91
N GLN A 89 -18.03 7.00 6.08
CA GLN A 89 -16.67 6.53 6.35
C GLN A 89 -15.67 7.61 5.93
N THR A 90 -14.66 7.88 6.75
CA THR A 90 -13.65 8.92 6.48
C THR A 90 -12.29 8.31 6.17
N GLY A 91 -11.63 8.84 5.15
CA GLY A 91 -10.22 8.65 4.85
C GLY A 91 -9.54 10.00 4.61
N GLY A 92 -8.22 9.99 4.50
CA GLY A 92 -7.42 11.19 4.23
C GLY A 92 -6.64 11.09 2.94
N TYR A 93 -6.21 12.22 2.39
CA TYR A 93 -5.19 12.27 1.35
C TYR A 93 -4.23 13.45 1.56
N PHE A 94 -3.04 13.35 0.99
CA PHE A 94 -1.99 14.36 1.13
C PHE A 94 -1.29 14.59 -0.21
N TRP A 95 -1.31 15.83 -0.69
CA TRP A 95 -0.61 16.22 -1.92
C TRP A 95 0.90 16.16 -1.72
N ALA A 96 1.62 15.41 -2.55
CA ALA A 96 3.05 15.20 -2.38
C ALA A 96 3.84 15.37 -3.69
N GLN A 97 4.29 16.59 -3.98
CA GLN A 97 5.16 16.85 -5.15
C GLN A 97 6.64 16.61 -4.79
N VAL A 98 7.02 15.33 -4.67
CA VAL A 98 8.34 14.89 -4.14
C VAL A 98 9.31 14.35 -5.18
N GLY A 99 8.85 14.21 -6.44
CA GLY A 99 9.63 13.59 -7.51
C GLY A 99 10.10 12.18 -7.16
N ASP A 100 11.37 11.91 -7.42
CA ASP A 100 11.98 10.61 -7.16
C ASP A 100 12.76 10.53 -5.84
N SER A 101 12.58 11.52 -4.96
CA SER A 101 13.27 11.59 -3.68
C SER A 101 12.56 10.82 -2.57
N VAL A 102 13.20 9.74 -2.12
CA VAL A 102 12.74 8.94 -0.97
C VAL A 102 12.70 9.77 0.32
N SER A 103 13.67 10.65 0.57
CA SER A 103 13.70 11.45 1.80
C SER A 103 12.54 12.45 1.85
N GLU A 104 12.25 13.10 0.73
CA GLU A 104 11.14 14.06 0.61
C GLU A 104 9.78 13.36 0.71
N ALA A 105 9.66 12.16 0.14
CA ALA A 105 8.48 11.32 0.25
C ALA A 105 8.23 10.88 1.70
N THR A 106 9.26 10.38 2.39
CA THR A 106 9.14 9.98 3.81
C THR A 106 8.79 11.18 4.70
N TYR A 107 9.41 12.33 4.49
CA TYR A 107 9.08 13.54 5.24
C TYR A 107 7.64 14.01 4.97
N SER A 108 7.19 13.97 3.71
CA SER A 108 5.81 14.31 3.36
C SER A 108 4.81 13.34 4.01
N ALA A 109 5.14 12.06 4.13
CA ALA A 109 4.31 11.09 4.85
C ALA A 109 4.26 11.36 6.37
N GLN A 110 5.37 11.81 6.96
CA GLN A 110 5.38 12.22 8.38
C GLN A 110 4.46 13.43 8.62
N LEU A 111 4.48 14.42 7.72
CA LEU A 111 3.54 15.54 7.75
C LEU A 111 2.09 15.08 7.57
N ALA A 112 1.83 14.19 6.61
CA ALA A 112 0.50 13.61 6.41
C ALA A 112 -0.02 12.89 7.66
N VAL A 113 0.84 12.15 8.37
CA VAL A 113 0.50 11.48 9.64
C VAL A 113 0.23 12.50 10.74
N GLN A 114 1.03 13.56 10.85
CA GLN A 114 0.83 14.63 11.82
C GLN A 114 -0.50 15.35 11.57
N ASP A 115 -0.81 15.70 10.33
CA ASP A 115 -2.05 16.36 9.94
C ASP A 115 -3.27 15.44 10.15
N ALA A 116 -3.14 14.15 9.84
CA ALA A 116 -4.16 13.15 10.15
C ALA A 116 -4.48 13.10 11.65
N GLN A 117 -3.45 13.09 12.50
CA GLN A 117 -3.62 13.08 13.96
C GLN A 117 -4.25 14.37 14.46
N ASN A 118 -3.81 15.53 13.96
CA ASN A 118 -4.36 16.83 14.31
C ASN A 118 -5.84 16.94 13.90
N ALA A 119 -6.21 16.35 12.77
CA ALA A 119 -7.58 16.34 12.26
C ALA A 119 -8.47 15.26 12.91
N GLY A 120 -7.93 14.44 13.82
CA GLY A 120 -8.68 13.39 14.51
C GLY A 120 -8.96 12.14 13.66
N LEU A 121 -8.25 11.94 12.54
CA LEU A 121 -8.46 10.77 11.69
C LEU A 121 -8.10 9.48 12.44
N ALA A 122 -9.08 8.58 12.54
CA ALA A 122 -8.93 7.31 13.24
C ALA A 122 -7.79 6.45 12.66
N LYS A 123 -7.02 5.80 13.54
CA LYS A 123 -6.05 4.76 13.13
C LYS A 123 -6.79 3.64 12.39
N GLY A 124 -6.13 3.04 11.42
CA GLY A 124 -6.76 2.09 10.51
C GLY A 124 -7.57 2.73 9.37
N SER A 125 -7.77 4.05 9.34
CA SER A 125 -8.28 4.74 8.14
C SER A 125 -7.24 4.79 7.02
N TYR A 126 -7.69 4.97 5.77
CA TYR A 126 -6.78 5.16 4.64
C TYR A 126 -6.17 6.57 4.62
N ILE A 127 -4.90 6.66 4.23
CA ILE A 127 -4.26 7.92 3.82
C ILE A 127 -3.67 7.71 2.42
N ALA A 128 -4.18 8.45 1.43
CA ALA A 128 -3.67 8.42 0.07
C ALA A 128 -2.51 9.41 -0.12
N MET A 129 -1.46 8.96 -0.80
CA MET A 129 -0.52 9.86 -1.43
C MET A 129 -1.15 10.39 -2.71
N ASP A 130 -1.37 11.69 -2.77
CA ASP A 130 -1.84 12.38 -3.96
C ASP A 130 -0.62 12.86 -4.77
N TYR A 131 -0.37 12.18 -5.89
CA TYR A 131 0.83 12.32 -6.72
C TYR A 131 0.48 12.59 -8.17
N GLU A 132 0.38 13.87 -8.50
CA GLU A 132 -0.12 14.34 -9.80
C GLU A 132 0.85 15.25 -10.54
N ALA A 133 1.96 15.63 -9.89
CA ALA A 133 2.95 16.55 -10.43
C ALA A 133 4.36 16.29 -9.88
N GLY A 134 5.36 16.88 -10.55
CA GLY A 134 6.75 16.94 -10.11
C GLY A 134 7.53 15.64 -10.16
N ALA A 135 7.07 14.62 -10.89
CA ALA A 135 7.82 13.40 -11.15
C ALA A 135 9.23 13.65 -11.68
N GLY A 136 10.18 12.88 -11.14
CA GLY A 136 11.51 12.75 -11.71
C GLY A 136 11.49 11.98 -13.02
N ALA A 137 12.61 12.03 -13.74
CA ALA A 137 12.73 11.42 -15.07
C ALA A 137 12.62 9.88 -15.04
N ASN A 138 12.99 9.24 -13.93
CA ASN A 138 13.02 7.79 -13.82
C ASN A 138 11.76 7.25 -13.12
N LYS A 139 10.92 6.55 -13.89
CA LYS A 139 9.69 5.88 -13.45
C LYS A 139 9.91 4.93 -12.25
N ALA A 140 10.99 4.17 -12.25
CA ALA A 140 11.29 3.25 -11.15
C ALA A 140 11.69 3.99 -9.87
N ASN A 141 12.40 5.12 -9.96
CA ASN A 141 12.76 5.92 -8.79
C ASN A 141 11.53 6.67 -8.21
N ASN A 142 10.68 7.27 -9.06
CA ASN A 142 9.39 7.83 -8.64
C ASN A 142 8.58 6.80 -7.85
N THR A 143 8.50 5.57 -8.38
CA THR A 143 7.77 4.48 -7.71
C THR A 143 8.40 4.09 -6.38
N THR A 144 9.73 4.17 -6.25
CA THR A 144 10.41 3.95 -4.96
C THR A 144 10.08 5.04 -3.95
N ALA A 145 10.00 6.31 -4.37
CA ALA A 145 9.58 7.41 -3.51
C ALA A 145 8.11 7.27 -3.07
N ILE A 146 7.21 6.94 -4.00
CA ILE A 146 5.79 6.67 -3.70
C ILE A 146 5.66 5.56 -2.65
N LEU A 147 6.37 4.44 -2.86
CA LEU A 147 6.36 3.34 -1.91
C LEU A 147 6.90 3.75 -0.54
N ALA A 148 7.96 4.57 -0.47
CA ALA A 148 8.46 5.07 0.81
C ALA A 148 7.44 5.92 1.58
N PHE A 149 6.66 6.76 0.88
CA PHE A 149 5.54 7.47 1.50
C PHE A 149 4.52 6.47 2.06
N MET A 150 4.07 5.52 1.23
CA MET A 150 3.07 4.52 1.62
C MET A 150 3.54 3.65 2.80
N ASP A 151 4.81 3.27 2.83
CA ASP A 151 5.41 2.50 3.91
C ASP A 151 5.38 3.26 5.24
N GLN A 152 5.67 4.57 5.19
CA GLN A 152 5.62 5.42 6.38
C GLN A 152 4.19 5.61 6.91
N ILE A 153 3.19 5.71 6.03
CA ILE A 153 1.77 5.70 6.42
C ILE A 153 1.41 4.38 7.10
N TYR A 154 1.79 3.24 6.49
CA TYR A 154 1.58 1.91 7.06
C TYR A 154 2.22 1.76 8.44
N ALA A 155 3.50 2.11 8.57
CA ALA A 155 4.24 2.02 9.82
C ALA A 155 3.65 2.91 10.93
N SER A 156 2.89 3.94 10.55
CA SER A 156 2.19 4.82 11.48
C SER A 156 0.80 4.31 11.88
N GLY A 157 0.38 3.11 11.46
CA GLY A 157 -0.90 2.50 11.82
C GLY A 157 -2.09 2.99 11.00
N TYR A 158 -1.84 3.57 9.82
CA TYR A 158 -2.85 3.92 8.82
C TYR A 158 -2.72 3.03 7.59
N LYS A 159 -3.78 2.91 6.80
CA LYS A 159 -3.75 2.11 5.56
C LYS A 159 -3.22 2.99 4.43
N PRO A 160 -2.12 2.64 3.76
CA PRO A 160 -1.66 3.45 2.64
C PRO A 160 -2.55 3.28 1.42
N MET A 161 -2.65 4.34 0.64
CA MET A 161 -3.28 4.36 -0.68
C MET A 161 -2.45 5.24 -1.61
N PHE A 162 -2.50 4.94 -2.90
CA PHE A 162 -1.89 5.77 -3.94
C PHE A 162 -2.99 6.37 -4.79
N TYR A 163 -2.97 7.69 -4.95
CA TYR A 163 -3.88 8.44 -5.82
C TYR A 163 -3.11 9.15 -6.94
N SER A 164 -3.66 9.06 -8.16
CA SER A 164 -3.23 9.82 -9.33
C SER A 164 -4.22 9.63 -10.49
N TYR A 165 -4.02 10.36 -11.61
CA TYR A 165 -4.80 10.19 -12.84
C TYR A 165 -4.09 9.32 -13.90
N THR A 166 -4.90 8.67 -14.73
CA THR A 166 -4.45 7.65 -15.70
C THR A 166 -3.23 8.02 -16.56
N SER A 167 -3.21 9.18 -17.20
CA SER A 167 -2.09 9.59 -18.06
C SER A 167 -0.80 9.84 -17.29
N TYR A 168 -0.89 10.37 -16.05
CA TYR A 168 0.28 10.56 -15.18
C TYR A 168 0.90 9.24 -14.77
N VAL A 169 0.04 8.33 -14.30
CA VAL A 169 0.44 6.99 -13.86
C VAL A 169 1.17 6.25 -14.98
N ASN A 170 0.60 6.24 -16.19
CA ASN A 170 1.21 5.56 -17.34
C ASN A 170 2.61 6.10 -17.65
N SER A 171 2.79 7.42 -17.53
CA SER A 171 4.04 8.11 -17.84
C SER A 171 5.10 7.95 -16.74
N HIS A 172 4.70 7.94 -15.46
CA HIS A 172 5.63 8.17 -14.36
C HIS A 172 5.69 7.08 -13.28
N VAL A 173 4.77 6.11 -13.26
CA VAL A 173 4.63 5.17 -12.14
C VAL A 173 4.54 3.71 -12.57
N ASP A 174 5.42 2.86 -12.03
CA ASP A 174 5.35 1.41 -12.17
C ASP A 174 4.31 0.84 -11.19
N LEU A 175 3.04 0.89 -11.59
CA LEU A 175 1.92 0.39 -10.78
C LEU A 175 2.08 -1.06 -10.34
N SER A 176 2.80 -1.90 -11.10
CA SER A 176 2.94 -3.31 -10.74
C SER A 176 3.62 -3.48 -9.38
N ARG A 177 4.58 -2.61 -9.05
CA ARG A 177 5.29 -2.60 -7.77
C ARG A 177 4.42 -2.12 -6.62
N ILE A 178 3.57 -1.11 -6.87
CA ILE A 178 2.60 -0.64 -5.88
C ILE A 178 1.59 -1.74 -5.61
N ASN A 179 1.03 -2.35 -6.66
CA ASN A 179 0.01 -3.40 -6.55
C ASN A 179 0.54 -4.66 -5.86
N ALA A 180 1.79 -5.04 -6.11
CA ALA A 180 2.42 -6.17 -5.46
C ALA A 180 2.66 -5.96 -3.95
N ARG A 181 2.81 -4.71 -3.52
CA ARG A 181 3.08 -4.35 -2.12
C ARG A 181 1.81 -4.03 -1.34
N TYR A 182 0.91 -3.27 -1.95
CA TYR A 182 -0.34 -2.79 -1.39
C TYR A 182 -1.51 -3.15 -2.31
N PRO A 183 -2.08 -4.36 -2.18
CA PRO A 183 -3.24 -4.76 -2.94
C PRO A 183 -4.48 -3.97 -2.48
N ASN A 184 -5.38 -3.67 -3.41
CA ASN A 184 -6.56 -2.84 -3.24
C ASN A 184 -6.25 -1.48 -2.58
N ALA A 185 -5.16 -0.84 -3.02
CA ALA A 185 -4.70 0.45 -2.48
C ALA A 185 -4.51 1.51 -3.57
N LEU A 186 -5.14 1.34 -4.73
CA LEU A 186 -5.13 2.32 -5.81
C LEU A 186 -6.45 3.11 -5.83
N TRP A 187 -6.33 4.43 -5.76
CA TRP A 187 -7.39 5.38 -6.08
C TRP A 187 -7.03 6.02 -7.42
N LEU A 188 -7.83 5.78 -8.45
CA LEU A 188 -7.47 6.18 -9.82
C LEU A 188 -8.49 7.17 -10.36
N ALA A 189 -8.02 8.32 -10.87
CA ALA A 189 -8.85 9.28 -11.57
C ALA A 189 -8.92 9.00 -13.07
N TRP A 190 -10.15 8.90 -13.57
CA TRP A 190 -10.46 8.85 -14.99
C TRP A 190 -11.90 9.29 -15.22
N TYR A 191 -12.09 10.35 -16.00
CA TYR A 191 -13.42 10.94 -16.22
C TYR A 191 -13.85 10.71 -17.66
N LEU A 192 -15.12 10.34 -17.84
CA LEU A 192 -15.72 10.26 -19.16
C LEU A 192 -15.94 11.66 -19.76
N THR A 193 -16.30 12.61 -18.90
CA THR A 193 -16.56 14.01 -19.23
C THR A 193 -16.30 14.88 -18.00
N THR A 194 -16.27 16.21 -18.20
CA THR A 194 -16.24 17.20 -17.11
C THR A 194 -17.63 17.78 -16.81
N ALA A 195 -18.66 17.31 -17.53
CA ALA A 195 -20.05 17.64 -17.24
C ALA A 195 -20.51 16.92 -15.97
N HIS A 196 -21.63 17.40 -15.40
CA HIS A 196 -22.19 16.83 -14.18
C HIS A 196 -22.48 15.32 -14.30
N GLN A 197 -21.96 14.52 -13.36
CA GLN A 197 -22.14 13.07 -13.29
C GLN A 197 -22.67 12.64 -11.90
N ALA A 198 -23.97 12.31 -11.82
CA ALA A 198 -24.62 11.88 -10.58
C ALA A 198 -24.25 10.45 -10.14
N THR A 199 -23.88 9.56 -11.08
CA THR A 199 -23.55 8.17 -10.77
C THR A 199 -22.34 7.71 -11.58
N PRO A 200 -21.55 6.74 -11.07
CA PRO A 200 -20.39 6.22 -11.78
C PRO A 200 -20.83 5.45 -13.04
N PRO A 201 -20.33 5.80 -14.23
CA PRO A 201 -20.72 5.11 -15.45
C PRO A 201 -19.89 3.82 -15.59
N MET A 202 -20.25 2.80 -14.80
CA MET A 202 -19.47 1.57 -14.58
C MET A 202 -19.05 0.82 -15.84
N GLN A 203 -19.79 0.98 -16.95
CA GLN A 203 -19.42 0.43 -18.27
C GLN A 203 -18.09 0.98 -18.83
N TYR A 204 -17.61 2.12 -18.30
CA TYR A 204 -16.34 2.74 -18.67
C TYR A 204 -15.31 2.64 -17.55
N PHE A 205 -15.55 1.81 -16.53
CA PHE A 205 -14.60 1.59 -15.46
C PHE A 205 -13.22 1.24 -16.05
N PRO A 206 -12.15 1.96 -15.66
CA PRO A 206 -10.85 1.79 -16.30
C PRO A 206 -10.30 0.39 -16.02
N ASN A 207 -9.80 -0.29 -17.06
CA ASN A 207 -9.26 -1.65 -16.96
C ASN A 207 -7.86 -1.64 -16.30
N TYR A 208 -7.82 -1.32 -15.00
CA TYR A 208 -6.62 -1.34 -14.16
C TYR A 208 -6.83 -2.36 -13.05
N SER A 209 -5.82 -3.20 -12.84
CA SER A 209 -5.78 -4.04 -11.65
C SER A 209 -5.67 -3.17 -10.40
N ASN A 210 -6.20 -3.67 -9.27
CA ASN A 210 -5.93 -3.14 -7.93
C ASN A 210 -6.62 -1.83 -7.56
N VAL A 211 -7.42 -1.26 -8.48
CA VAL A 211 -8.27 -0.10 -8.20
C VAL A 211 -9.24 -0.46 -7.10
N LYS A 212 -9.18 0.28 -5.98
CA LYS A 212 -10.15 0.23 -4.90
C LYS A 212 -11.16 1.36 -5.01
N ILE A 213 -10.69 2.56 -5.33
CA ILE A 213 -11.51 3.75 -5.54
C ILE A 213 -11.31 4.24 -6.97
N TRP A 214 -12.39 4.51 -7.69
CA TRP A 214 -12.37 5.21 -8.96
C TRP A 214 -13.00 6.58 -8.77
N GLN A 215 -12.21 7.63 -9.01
CA GLN A 215 -12.74 8.99 -9.15
C GLN A 215 -13.24 9.13 -10.59
N TYR A 216 -14.55 9.14 -10.75
CA TYR A 216 -15.21 9.03 -12.06
C TYR A 216 -15.68 10.38 -12.61
N ALA A 217 -15.63 11.43 -11.78
CA ALA A 217 -16.05 12.77 -12.13
C ALA A 217 -15.30 13.82 -11.31
N ASP A 218 -15.01 14.95 -11.92
CA ASP A 218 -14.64 16.22 -11.28
C ASP A 218 -15.85 17.13 -10.97
N ASN A 219 -17.05 16.64 -11.31
CA ASN A 219 -18.31 17.36 -11.10
C ASN A 219 -19.47 16.41 -10.75
N HIS A 220 -19.41 15.85 -9.55
CA HIS A 220 -20.50 15.19 -8.84
C HIS A 220 -21.15 16.18 -7.89
N TYR A 221 -22.24 16.83 -8.31
CA TYR A 221 -22.87 17.92 -7.56
C TYR A 221 -21.90 19.05 -7.11
N GLY A 222 -20.90 19.37 -7.94
CA GLY A 222 -19.91 20.42 -7.65
C GLY A 222 -18.70 20.00 -6.81
N VAL A 223 -18.49 18.70 -6.60
CA VAL A 223 -17.29 18.10 -6.01
C VAL A 223 -16.82 16.88 -6.81
N ASP A 224 -15.66 16.33 -6.49
CA ASP A 224 -15.17 15.12 -7.15
C ASP A 224 -15.95 13.88 -6.67
N GLY A 225 -16.40 13.08 -7.63
CA GLY A 225 -17.23 11.90 -7.41
C GLY A 225 -16.43 10.61 -7.44
N ASN A 226 -16.59 9.80 -6.40
CA ASN A 226 -15.84 8.56 -6.20
C ASN A 226 -16.75 7.36 -6.04
N VAL A 227 -16.27 6.20 -6.49
CA VAL A 227 -16.90 4.92 -6.23
C VAL A 227 -15.87 3.90 -5.76
N MET A 228 -16.18 3.20 -4.67
CA MET A 228 -15.48 1.99 -4.30
C MET A 228 -15.96 0.83 -5.17
N VAL A 229 -15.02 0.23 -5.90
CA VAL A 229 -15.29 -0.91 -6.79
C VAL A 229 -15.07 -2.25 -6.12
N VAL A 230 -14.48 -2.25 -4.93
CA VAL A 230 -14.30 -3.43 -4.07
C VAL A 230 -14.50 -3.02 -2.59
N GLY A 231 -15.42 -3.67 -1.90
CA GLY A 231 -15.56 -3.57 -0.43
C GLY A 231 -15.94 -2.17 0.07
N SER A 232 -15.48 -1.84 1.29
CA SER A 232 -15.62 -0.52 1.91
C SER A 232 -14.24 0.07 2.28
N LEU A 233 -14.18 1.27 2.88
CA LEU A 233 -12.91 1.77 3.41
C LEU A 233 -12.41 0.88 4.55
N ASP A 234 -13.30 0.11 5.20
CA ASP A 234 -12.97 -0.85 6.26
C ASP A 234 -12.19 -0.21 7.42
N ASN A 235 -12.59 0.99 7.88
CA ASN A 235 -11.84 1.79 8.89
C ASN A 235 -11.53 1.02 10.18
N ASN A 236 -12.33 0.01 10.52
CA ASN A 236 -12.14 -0.83 11.71
C ASN A 236 -11.08 -1.93 11.53
N LYS A 237 -10.52 -2.13 10.33
CA LYS A 237 -9.46 -3.12 10.08
C LYS A 237 -8.09 -2.50 10.34
N PRO A 238 -7.22 -3.16 11.14
CA PRO A 238 -5.85 -2.71 11.37
C PRO A 238 -5.04 -2.62 10.07
N ALA A 239 -4.06 -1.69 10.04
CA ALA A 239 -3.22 -1.47 8.87
C ALA A 239 -2.43 -2.72 8.47
N GLU A 240 -2.04 -3.56 9.43
CA GLU A 240 -1.24 -4.76 9.23
C GLU A 240 -1.90 -5.80 8.31
N GLN A 241 -3.21 -5.69 8.10
CA GLN A 241 -4.00 -6.58 7.26
C GLN A 241 -4.13 -6.13 5.80
N VAL A 242 -3.65 -4.93 5.42
CA VAL A 242 -3.76 -4.43 4.04
C VAL A 242 -2.48 -4.51 3.20
N ALA A 243 -1.32 -4.75 3.81
CA ALA A 243 -0.09 -5.01 3.07
C ALA A 243 0.01 -6.49 2.70
N SER A 244 0.27 -6.81 1.43
CA SER A 244 0.69 -8.16 1.06
C SER A 244 2.19 -8.31 1.25
N LYS A 245 2.60 -9.49 1.70
CA LYS A 245 3.99 -9.91 1.54
C LYS A 245 4.37 -9.76 0.06
N PRO A 246 5.50 -9.13 -0.31
CA PRO A 246 5.87 -9.02 -1.71
C PRO A 246 6.07 -10.45 -2.25
N SER A 247 5.22 -10.85 -3.20
CA SER A 247 5.52 -11.99 -4.06
C SER A 247 6.78 -11.65 -4.85
N GLN A 248 7.62 -12.66 -5.13
CA GLN A 248 8.79 -12.55 -6.00
C GLN A 248 8.46 -11.62 -7.19
N SER A 249 9.13 -10.47 -7.26
CA SER A 249 9.07 -9.60 -8.40
C SER A 249 9.59 -10.38 -9.60
N THR A 250 8.70 -10.76 -10.52
CA THR A 250 9.05 -11.22 -11.86
C THR A 250 9.30 -10.03 -12.77
N ASN A 251 10.11 -9.07 -12.33
CA ASN A 251 10.70 -8.10 -13.25
C ASN A 251 11.93 -8.75 -13.85
N THR A 252 11.73 -9.50 -14.93
CA THR A 252 12.83 -9.92 -15.80
C THR A 252 13.40 -8.65 -16.44
N PRO A 253 14.63 -8.21 -16.13
CA PRO A 253 15.26 -7.11 -16.81
C PRO A 253 15.49 -7.52 -18.26
N SER A 254 15.10 -6.67 -19.21
CA SER A 254 15.53 -6.79 -20.59
C SER A 254 17.06 -6.72 -20.63
N THR A 255 17.69 -7.80 -21.10
CA THR A 255 19.14 -8.11 -21.19
C THR A 255 19.72 -8.81 -19.93
N PRO A 256 20.39 -9.98 -20.06
CA PRO A 256 20.82 -10.76 -18.89
C PRO A 256 21.97 -10.05 -18.17
N ALA A 257 21.65 -9.30 -17.12
CA ALA A 257 22.62 -8.95 -16.10
C ALA A 257 23.06 -10.26 -15.41
N LYS A 258 24.37 -10.44 -15.22
CA LYS A 258 24.90 -11.57 -14.44
C LYS A 258 24.19 -11.62 -13.09
N THR A 259 23.70 -12.79 -12.70
CA THR A 259 23.09 -12.99 -11.38
C THR A 259 24.14 -12.68 -10.31
N GLN A 260 23.84 -11.71 -9.45
CA GLN A 260 24.71 -11.31 -8.34
C GLN A 260 24.23 -11.95 -7.05
N TYR A 261 25.17 -12.24 -6.16
CA TYR A 261 24.88 -12.80 -4.84
C TYR A 261 25.48 -11.91 -3.76
N ALA A 262 24.75 -11.78 -2.65
CA ALA A 262 25.19 -11.10 -1.47
C ALA A 262 25.49 -12.09 -0.34
N THR A 263 26.54 -11.80 0.43
CA THR A 263 26.84 -12.45 1.71
C THR A 263 26.91 -11.40 2.80
N PHE A 264 26.47 -11.76 4.01
CA PHE A 264 26.48 -10.89 5.18
C PHE A 264 27.43 -11.48 6.22
N SER A 265 28.56 -10.82 6.40
CA SER A 265 29.61 -11.28 7.31
C SER A 265 29.50 -10.51 8.62
N GLY A 266 29.12 -11.20 9.68
CA GLY A 266 29.01 -10.59 11.01
C GLY A 266 28.21 -11.44 11.99
N VAL A 267 28.29 -11.02 13.24
CA VAL A 267 27.41 -11.46 14.33
C VAL A 267 26.47 -10.30 14.60
N TYR A 268 25.19 -10.54 14.46
CA TYR A 268 24.15 -9.52 14.54
C TYR A 268 23.29 -9.74 15.77
N VAL A 269 22.80 -8.65 16.34
CA VAL A 269 21.81 -8.69 17.42
C VAL A 269 20.43 -8.91 16.82
N ALA A 270 19.65 -9.85 17.35
CA ALA A 270 18.22 -9.88 17.10
C ALA A 270 17.56 -8.87 18.03
N ASP A 271 17.33 -7.64 17.57
CA ASP A 271 16.78 -6.54 18.38
C ASP A 271 15.36 -6.84 18.86
N TYR A 272 14.55 -7.45 18.00
CA TYR A 272 13.29 -8.07 18.39
C TYR A 272 12.89 -9.22 17.46
N TRP A 273 11.93 -10.01 17.94
CA TRP A 273 11.26 -11.07 17.20
C TRP A 273 9.82 -10.67 16.93
N VAL A 274 9.35 -10.88 15.71
CA VAL A 274 8.00 -10.46 15.30
C VAL A 274 7.28 -11.60 14.60
N GLY A 275 6.00 -11.77 14.96
CA GLY A 275 5.08 -12.66 14.25
C GLY A 275 4.38 -11.90 13.13
N TYR A 276 4.42 -12.43 11.91
CA TYR A 276 3.73 -11.86 10.76
C TYR A 276 3.27 -12.98 9.80
N ASN A 277 2.01 -12.97 9.36
CA ASN A 277 1.41 -14.02 8.51
C ASN A 277 1.73 -15.46 8.99
N ASN A 278 1.48 -15.71 10.28
CA ASN A 278 1.69 -17.01 10.94
C ASN A 278 3.14 -17.54 10.87
N LYS A 279 4.11 -16.65 10.60
CA LYS A 279 5.56 -16.94 10.59
C LYS A 279 6.27 -16.02 11.59
N MET A 280 7.40 -16.49 12.08
CA MET A 280 8.28 -15.71 12.96
C MET A 280 9.49 -15.17 12.18
N TYR A 281 9.93 -13.98 12.55
CA TYR A 281 11.05 -13.27 11.95
C TYR A 281 11.92 -12.62 13.01
N GLY A 282 13.21 -12.52 12.71
CA GLY A 282 14.14 -11.68 13.46
C GLY A 282 14.34 -10.33 12.77
N VAL A 283 14.53 -9.29 13.57
CA VAL A 283 14.85 -7.94 13.08
C VAL A 283 16.16 -7.49 13.70
N ASN A 284 17.05 -6.92 12.88
CA ASN A 284 18.24 -6.22 13.33
C ASN A 284 18.17 -4.77 12.87
N PHE A 285 18.31 -3.82 13.80
CA PHE A 285 18.14 -2.39 13.55
C PHE A 285 19.21 -1.81 12.64
N ASP A 286 20.44 -2.29 12.74
CA ASP A 286 21.58 -1.77 11.98
C ASP A 286 21.51 -2.18 10.50
N MET A 287 21.12 -3.44 10.25
CA MET A 287 20.95 -3.98 8.91
C MET A 287 19.67 -3.50 8.22
N SER A 288 18.67 -3.04 8.99
CA SER A 288 17.37 -2.63 8.44
C SER A 288 17.47 -1.29 7.72
N ILE A 289 16.81 -1.18 6.56
CA ILE A 289 16.47 0.13 6.03
C ILE A 289 15.46 0.84 6.94
N LYS A 290 15.46 2.17 6.92
CA LYS A 290 14.47 2.99 7.63
C LYS A 290 13.35 3.41 6.66
N THR A 291 12.09 3.38 7.05
CA THR A 291 11.52 2.94 8.35
C THR A 291 11.51 1.41 8.48
N ILE A 292 11.72 0.87 9.69
CA ILE A 292 11.78 -0.59 9.90
C ILE A 292 10.37 -1.17 9.79
N ASP A 293 10.16 -2.02 8.79
CA ASP A 293 8.87 -2.65 8.52
C ASP A 293 9.05 -4.12 8.06
N TYR A 294 7.98 -4.72 7.54
CA TYR A 294 7.95 -6.12 7.09
C TYR A 294 8.97 -6.45 5.99
N ASN A 295 9.54 -5.45 5.31
CA ASN A 295 10.56 -5.65 4.28
C ASN A 295 11.93 -5.93 4.91
N ASN A 296 12.12 -5.61 6.19
CA ASN A 296 13.35 -5.93 6.92
C ASN A 296 13.29 -7.28 7.64
N TYR A 297 12.13 -7.93 7.65
CA TYR A 297 11.91 -9.11 8.48
C TYR A 297 12.69 -10.31 7.93
N ILE A 298 13.69 -10.75 8.69
CA ILE A 298 14.57 -11.85 8.31
C ILE A 298 13.90 -13.17 8.71
N PRO A 299 13.62 -14.09 7.77
CA PRO A 299 13.06 -15.38 8.11
C PRO A 299 13.99 -16.14 9.05
N ILE A 300 13.44 -16.65 10.17
CA ILE A 300 14.24 -17.37 11.17
C ILE A 300 14.92 -18.62 10.60
N SER A 301 14.40 -19.17 9.49
CA SER A 301 15.00 -20.30 8.77
C SER A 301 16.38 -19.98 8.19
N ALA A 302 16.72 -18.71 7.99
CA ALA A 302 18.03 -18.28 7.50
C ALA A 302 19.00 -17.88 8.63
N MET A 303 18.51 -17.73 9.86
CA MET A 303 19.28 -17.28 11.01
C MET A 303 19.93 -18.48 11.69
N THR A 304 21.23 -18.40 11.95
CA THR A 304 21.92 -19.32 12.87
C THR A 304 22.12 -18.61 14.19
N LEU A 305 21.49 -19.08 15.27
CA LEU A 305 21.69 -18.49 16.59
C LEU A 305 23.12 -18.78 17.10
N THR A 306 23.76 -17.72 17.59
CA THR A 306 25.14 -17.76 18.08
C THR A 306 25.26 -17.11 19.46
N ASP A 307 26.40 -17.31 20.12
CA ASP A 307 26.83 -16.37 21.14
C ASP A 307 27.29 -15.04 20.49
N LYS A 308 27.64 -14.05 21.32
CA LYS A 308 28.13 -12.74 20.86
C LYS A 308 29.46 -12.80 20.09
N TYR A 309 30.15 -13.93 20.10
CA TYR A 309 31.40 -14.16 19.38
C TYR A 309 31.20 -14.91 18.06
N GLY A 310 29.95 -15.28 17.72
CA GLY A 310 29.63 -16.00 16.49
C GLY A 310 29.76 -17.52 16.62
N ASN A 311 29.99 -18.05 17.82
CA ASN A 311 29.97 -19.49 18.01
C ASN A 311 28.53 -19.99 18.00
N LYS A 312 28.23 -20.95 17.13
CA LYS A 312 26.90 -21.55 17.00
C LYS A 312 26.42 -22.11 18.34
N LEU A 313 25.23 -21.70 18.76
CA LEU A 313 24.61 -22.26 19.95
C LEU A 313 24.20 -23.71 19.71
N ARG A 314 24.40 -24.57 20.71
CA ARG A 314 23.91 -25.97 20.66
C ARG A 314 22.39 -26.03 20.52
N ASN A 315 21.70 -25.08 21.15
CA ASN A 315 20.25 -24.93 21.08
C ASN A 315 19.91 -23.77 20.15
N GLN A 316 19.03 -24.01 19.17
CA GLN A 316 18.56 -23.02 18.21
C GLN A 316 17.13 -22.51 18.53
N TYR A 317 16.68 -22.64 19.78
CA TYR A 317 15.41 -22.08 20.25
C TYR A 317 15.53 -20.58 20.52
N ILE A 318 14.66 -19.81 19.88
CA ILE A 318 14.47 -18.38 20.10
C ILE A 318 13.82 -18.16 21.46
N GLN A 319 14.42 -17.30 22.27
CA GLN A 319 13.97 -16.96 23.62
C GLN A 319 13.09 -15.71 23.66
N GLY A 320 12.96 -14.98 22.56
CA GLY A 320 12.07 -13.83 22.45
C GLY A 320 12.61 -12.57 23.11
N ASN A 321 13.93 -12.47 23.30
CA ASN A 321 14.57 -11.38 24.07
C ASN A 321 14.02 -11.22 25.51
N ASN A 322 13.61 -12.32 26.15
CA ASN A 322 13.10 -12.39 27.53
C ASN A 322 14.18 -12.14 28.59
N GLY A 323 14.77 -10.93 28.60
CA GLY A 323 15.80 -10.50 29.55
C GLY A 323 17.24 -10.88 29.17
N ARG A 324 17.46 -11.45 27.98
CA ARG A 324 18.79 -11.72 27.42
C ARG A 324 18.82 -11.36 25.93
N MET A 325 19.91 -10.72 25.52
CA MET A 325 20.16 -10.39 24.12
C MET A 325 20.51 -11.66 23.34
N GLU A 326 19.86 -11.84 22.19
CA GLU A 326 20.10 -12.97 21.29
C GLU A 326 20.91 -12.50 20.07
N TYR A 327 21.82 -13.37 19.62
CA TYR A 327 22.71 -13.08 18.49
C TYR A 327 22.53 -14.11 17.39
N PHE A 328 22.76 -13.70 16.15
CA PHE A 328 22.68 -14.57 14.99
C PHE A 328 23.71 -14.25 13.92
N THR A 329 23.95 -15.22 13.03
CA THR A 329 24.69 -15.02 11.78
C THR A 329 23.84 -15.42 10.56
N LEU A 330 24.19 -14.87 9.40
CA LEU A 330 23.59 -15.18 8.10
C LEU A 330 24.62 -15.87 7.19
N ASN A 331 24.70 -17.19 7.28
CA ASN A 331 25.78 -17.95 6.62
C ASN A 331 25.51 -18.27 5.14
N GLY A 332 24.37 -17.85 4.60
CA GLY A 332 23.95 -18.13 3.23
C GLY A 332 24.57 -17.22 2.16
N LYS A 333 24.38 -17.61 0.90
CA LYS A 333 24.52 -16.73 -0.27
C LYS A 333 23.14 -16.38 -0.77
N TYR A 334 22.81 -15.10 -0.77
CA TYR A 334 21.46 -14.64 -1.06
C TYR A 334 21.42 -13.97 -2.42
N LYS A 335 20.47 -14.38 -3.26
CA LYS A 335 20.33 -13.82 -4.60
C LYS A 335 19.97 -12.34 -4.48
N VAL A 336 20.72 -11.46 -5.15
CA VAL A 336 20.39 -10.04 -5.21
C VAL A 336 19.21 -9.86 -6.17
N ILE A 337 18.12 -9.30 -5.65
CA ILE A 337 16.91 -8.98 -6.41
C ILE A 337 17.07 -7.60 -7.04
N SER A 338 17.48 -6.62 -6.23
CA SER A 338 17.74 -5.24 -6.66
C SER A 338 18.67 -4.55 -5.67
N GLN A 339 19.28 -3.43 -6.06
CA GLN A 339 20.11 -2.63 -5.18
C GLN A 339 20.13 -1.15 -5.60
N THR A 340 20.40 -0.28 -4.65
CA THR A 340 20.69 1.14 -4.84
C THR A 340 22.12 1.46 -4.40
N ALA A 341 22.45 2.73 -4.24
CA ALA A 341 23.72 3.15 -3.64
C ALA A 341 23.83 2.68 -2.17
N THR A 342 22.73 2.66 -1.43
CA THR A 342 22.72 2.46 0.04
C THR A 342 21.90 1.25 0.50
N THR A 343 21.03 0.70 -0.35
CA THR A 343 20.12 -0.41 -0.01
C THR A 343 20.36 -1.61 -0.92
N ILE A 344 20.15 -2.82 -0.40
CA ILE A 344 20.15 -4.07 -1.14
C ILE A 344 18.90 -4.88 -0.78
N ASN A 345 18.24 -5.44 -1.80
CA ASN A 345 17.13 -6.36 -1.64
C ASN A 345 17.60 -7.75 -2.06
N VAL A 346 17.51 -8.71 -1.13
CA VAL A 346 18.02 -10.06 -1.32
C VAL A 346 16.93 -11.10 -1.07
N GLU A 347 16.99 -12.23 -1.76
CA GLU A 347 16.09 -13.36 -1.50
C GLU A 347 16.64 -14.20 -0.34
N ILE A 348 15.93 -14.22 0.78
CA ILE A 348 16.24 -15.00 1.99
C ILE A 348 15.04 -15.91 2.30
N GLY A 349 15.26 -17.22 2.37
CA GLY A 349 14.17 -18.17 2.66
C GLY A 349 13.03 -18.15 1.63
N GLY A 350 13.30 -17.74 0.39
CA GLY A 350 12.30 -17.57 -0.67
C GLY A 350 11.53 -16.24 -0.60
N GLU A 351 11.98 -15.30 0.22
CA GLU A 351 11.27 -14.06 0.52
C GLU A 351 12.22 -12.86 0.32
N PRO A 352 11.75 -11.73 -0.23
CA PRO A 352 12.57 -10.54 -0.37
C PRO A 352 12.80 -9.87 0.98
N VAL A 353 14.07 -9.57 1.29
CA VAL A 353 14.47 -8.83 2.48
C VAL A 353 15.34 -7.63 2.07
N SER A 354 14.91 -6.45 2.47
CA SER A 354 15.58 -5.16 2.24
C SER A 354 16.52 -4.84 3.39
N MET A 355 17.78 -4.58 3.07
CA MET A 355 18.84 -4.31 4.03
C MET A 355 19.71 -3.15 3.60
N MET A 356 20.42 -2.54 4.55
CA MET A 356 21.47 -1.59 4.28
C MET A 356 22.62 -2.28 3.53
N LYS A 357 22.97 -1.75 2.36
CA LYS A 357 23.99 -2.33 1.47
C LYS A 357 25.38 -2.38 2.12
N ALA A 358 25.65 -1.52 3.09
CA ALA A 358 26.90 -1.49 3.85
C ALA A 358 27.22 -2.82 4.57
N PHE A 359 26.22 -3.65 4.84
CA PHE A 359 26.39 -4.97 5.49
C PHE A 359 26.60 -6.11 4.49
N ALA A 360 26.41 -5.86 3.20
CA ALA A 360 26.47 -6.87 2.15
C ALA A 360 27.80 -6.82 1.39
N THR A 361 28.42 -7.98 1.22
CA THR A 361 29.45 -8.18 0.19
C THR A 361 28.80 -8.78 -1.05
N ILE A 362 28.81 -8.06 -2.17
CA ILE A 362 28.19 -8.47 -3.43
C ILE A 362 29.26 -9.08 -4.35
N LYS A 363 28.96 -10.23 -4.96
CA LYS A 363 29.83 -10.93 -5.91
C LYS A 363 29.08 -11.30 -7.19
#